data_AF-A0AAD9JZ85-F1
#
_entry.id   AF-A0AAD9JZ85-F1
#
_cell.length_a   1.000
_cell.length_b   1.000
_cell.length_c   1.000
_cell.angle_alpha   90.00
_cell.angle_beta   90.00
_cell.angle_gamma   90.00
#
_symmetry.space_group_name_H-M   'P 1'
#
loop_
_entity.id
_entity.type
_entity.pdbx_description
1 polymer ?
#
loop_
_entity_poly.entity_id
_entity_poly.type
_entity_poly.pdbx_seq_one_letter_code
_entity_poly.pdbx_strand_id
1 'polypeptide(L)'
;MTDTLIWRFCLYMFMSFSLIVVVRPQVQPVVWFQPDTEYTYKYEGYTHIKDVALIKVSAQSQLCRLQVRSFDVRVNQRGADENPASLSLKKNMLGTFSSKLVVSDSSKAALSRWAYRVNETGHEGIHSAVYHANPSDEEIVFTKIKLTKAIENADQDHTKVCGLHQRDTCGIKYVSEYGLPKMGGTSTSVLLFVRADPVVNTLNKSADDLQSNMEIGTLKVEPVTNVNSYCECKDRNTPHVTVQCILPIDIHTGLPCFRHIVTMLRLLSREDINKMTVTYLRKDRSEVARQTMIDALGGAHTSDCYSAMMQHVFHAKHPEAELLMRALFQLVDLSAPTPEVVFSTLEHVVFNRTCIFEDEEVTQQVNDRATLVLATVAKKVQHSRSEWASNPYHHRQLRSTMTEKEESNYLNWKTLHIHALGNAARDSSLGYLESYLNDSTINIALRSSAVDAIAKYKHKYVRNKMTDIYL
;
A
#
# COMPACT_ATOMS: atom_id res chain seq x y z
N MET A 1 48.54 -10.63 54.26
CA MET A 1 47.58 -9.54 54.60
C MET A 1 46.70 -9.13 53.40
N THR A 2 47.03 -9.56 52.18
CA THR A 2 46.32 -9.26 50.93
C THR A 2 45.14 -10.20 50.64
N ASP A 3 45.18 -11.46 51.06
CA ASP A 3 44.13 -12.44 50.71
C ASP A 3 42.79 -12.20 51.41
N THR A 4 42.81 -11.66 52.63
CA THR A 4 41.59 -11.32 53.38
C THR A 4 40.80 -10.16 52.76
N LEU A 5 41.46 -9.29 51.99
CA LEU A 5 40.81 -8.14 51.37
C LEU A 5 40.04 -8.56 50.10
N ILE A 6 40.61 -9.48 49.32
CA ILE A 6 40.01 -10.00 48.09
C ILE A 6 38.74 -10.79 48.41
N TRP A 7 38.76 -11.62 49.45
CA TRP A 7 37.59 -12.39 49.88
C TRP A 7 36.45 -11.49 50.37
N ARG A 8 36.75 -10.40 51.10
CA ARG A 8 35.74 -9.43 51.53
C ARG A 8 35.14 -8.68 50.35
N PHE A 9 35.96 -8.29 49.37
CA PHE A 9 35.47 -7.60 48.17
C PHE A 9 34.58 -8.50 47.31
N CYS A 10 34.95 -9.77 47.15
CA CYS A 10 34.13 -10.76 46.44
C CYS A 10 32.80 -11.03 47.15
N LEU A 11 32.82 -11.11 48.49
CA LEU A 11 31.59 -11.29 49.27
C LEU A 11 30.67 -10.07 49.18
N TYR A 12 31.23 -8.84 49.18
CA TYR A 12 30.46 -7.62 48.98
C TYR A 12 29.86 -7.53 47.57
N MET A 13 30.62 -7.91 46.53
CA MET A 13 30.13 -7.98 45.15
C MET A 13 29.03 -9.05 45.00
N PHE A 14 29.19 -10.20 45.65
CA PHE A 14 28.19 -11.27 45.58
C PHE A 14 26.91 -10.92 46.35
N MET A 15 27.04 -10.30 47.53
CA MET A 15 25.89 -9.84 48.32
C MET A 15 25.17 -8.65 47.64
N SER A 16 25.90 -7.75 46.98
CA SER A 16 25.29 -6.66 46.21
C SER A 16 24.61 -7.15 44.92
N PHE A 17 25.16 -8.17 44.24
CA PHE A 17 24.46 -8.83 43.12
C PHE A 17 23.25 -9.65 43.58
N SER A 18 23.31 -10.28 44.75
CA SER A 18 22.21 -11.07 45.32
C SER A 18 21.07 -10.19 45.84
N LEU A 19 21.36 -8.95 46.25
CA LEU A 19 20.33 -7.99 46.70
C LEU A 19 19.60 -7.31 45.53
N ILE A 20 20.11 -7.43 44.29
CA ILE A 20 19.34 -7.15 43.08
C ILE A 20 18.49 -8.39 42.76
N VAL A 21 17.68 -8.83 43.74
CA VAL A 21 16.44 -9.51 43.40
C VAL A 21 15.61 -8.45 42.71
N VAL A 22 15.61 -8.48 41.37
CA VAL A 22 14.61 -7.77 40.58
C VAL A 22 13.28 -8.36 41.04
N VAL A 23 12.67 -7.73 42.04
CA VAL A 23 11.27 -7.92 42.39
C VAL A 23 10.53 -7.47 41.15
N ARG A 24 10.36 -8.37 40.18
CA ARG A 24 9.46 -8.13 39.07
C ARG A 24 8.11 -7.98 39.74
N PRO A 25 7.48 -6.79 39.67
CA PRO A 25 6.14 -6.66 40.21
C PRO A 25 5.31 -7.77 39.59
N GLN A 26 4.66 -8.56 40.44
CA GLN A 26 3.81 -9.65 39.98
C GLN A 26 2.63 -8.98 39.28
N VAL A 27 2.72 -8.87 37.95
CA VAL A 27 1.69 -8.24 37.13
C VAL A 27 0.49 -9.18 37.15
N GLN A 28 -0.50 -8.88 37.97
CA GLN A 28 -1.77 -9.57 37.91
C GLN A 28 -2.60 -8.97 36.76
N PRO A 29 -3.19 -9.83 35.91
CA PRO A 29 -4.13 -9.35 34.91
C PRO A 29 -5.38 -8.78 35.59
N VAL A 30 -5.91 -7.73 34.98
CA VAL A 30 -7.06 -7.00 35.52
C VAL A 30 -8.38 -7.72 35.22
N VAL A 31 -8.43 -8.51 34.16
CA VAL A 31 -9.59 -9.32 33.78
C VAL A 31 -9.25 -10.80 33.98
N TRP A 32 -10.00 -11.48 34.85
CA TRP A 32 -9.88 -12.91 35.10
C TRP A 32 -11.02 -13.63 34.40
N PHE A 33 -10.70 -14.38 33.34
CA PHE A 33 -11.63 -15.32 32.73
C PHE A 33 -11.56 -16.64 33.47
N GLN A 34 -12.71 -17.17 33.85
CA GLN A 34 -12.83 -18.50 34.41
C GLN A 34 -12.60 -19.54 33.30
N PRO A 35 -11.82 -20.59 33.55
CA PRO A 35 -11.73 -21.73 32.66
C PRO A 35 -13.12 -22.31 32.39
N ASP A 36 -13.36 -22.81 31.18
CA ASP A 36 -14.58 -23.51 30.80
C ASP A 36 -15.87 -22.69 30.98
N THR A 37 -15.76 -21.37 30.82
CA THR A 37 -16.89 -20.44 30.82
C THR A 37 -16.98 -19.72 29.46
N GLU A 38 -18.18 -19.69 28.88
CA GLU A 38 -18.49 -18.93 27.67
C GLU A 38 -18.96 -17.52 28.05
N TYR A 39 -18.26 -16.52 27.55
CA TYR A 39 -18.56 -15.11 27.82
C TYR A 39 -19.28 -14.50 26.62
N THR A 40 -20.50 -14.02 26.84
CA THR A 40 -21.28 -13.31 25.82
C THR A 40 -21.12 -11.81 26.00
N TYR A 41 -20.73 -11.13 24.92
CA TYR A 41 -20.60 -9.68 24.87
C TYR A 41 -21.48 -9.08 23.77
N LYS A 42 -22.05 -7.91 24.05
CA LYS A 42 -22.72 -7.07 23.06
C LYS A 42 -21.74 -5.98 22.61
N TYR A 43 -21.51 -5.89 21.30
CA TYR A 43 -20.67 -4.85 20.72
C TYR A 43 -21.53 -3.78 20.05
N GLU A 44 -21.29 -2.53 20.42
CA GLU A 44 -21.89 -1.36 19.78
C GLU A 44 -20.79 -0.43 19.29
N GLY A 45 -20.69 -0.22 17.99
CA GLY A 45 -19.68 0.64 17.37
C GLY A 45 -20.31 1.84 16.68
N TYR A 46 -19.73 3.02 16.89
CA TYR A 46 -20.10 4.28 16.25
C TYR A 46 -18.82 4.90 15.70
N THR A 47 -18.74 5.08 14.39
CA THR A 47 -17.64 5.83 13.79
C THR A 47 -18.22 7.09 13.16
N HIS A 48 -17.79 8.23 13.67
CA HIS A 48 -18.08 9.54 13.13
C HIS A 48 -16.87 10.02 12.34
N ILE A 49 -17.01 10.10 11.02
CA ILE A 49 -15.99 10.70 10.16
C ILE A 49 -16.43 12.14 9.92
N LYS A 50 -15.62 13.10 10.40
CA LYS A 50 -15.90 14.52 10.22
C LYS A 50 -16.08 14.80 8.72
N ASP A 51 -17.17 15.50 8.39
CA ASP A 51 -17.51 15.95 7.04
C ASP A 51 -17.91 14.85 6.03
N VAL A 52 -18.18 13.61 6.47
CA VAL A 52 -18.59 12.51 5.56
C VAL A 52 -19.90 11.83 5.97
N ALA A 53 -19.98 11.20 7.16
CA ALA A 53 -21.19 10.51 7.65
C ALA A 53 -21.00 9.96 9.08
N LEU A 54 -22.13 9.67 9.75
CA LEU A 54 -22.18 8.82 10.93
C LEU A 54 -22.45 7.37 10.52
N ILE A 55 -21.52 6.46 10.82
CA ILE A 55 -21.69 5.03 10.58
C ILE A 55 -21.99 4.35 11.92
N LYS A 56 -23.22 3.82 12.07
CA LYS A 56 -23.63 3.01 13.20
C LYS A 56 -23.50 1.53 12.84
N VAL A 57 -22.64 0.81 13.56
CA VAL A 57 -22.52 -0.64 13.45
C VAL A 57 -23.04 -1.26 14.74
N SER A 58 -24.20 -1.89 14.66
CA SER A 58 -24.71 -2.73 15.75
C SER A 58 -24.52 -4.18 15.34
N ALA A 59 -23.66 -4.89 16.05
CA ALA A 59 -23.42 -6.31 15.81
C ALA A 59 -23.71 -7.07 17.11
N GLN A 60 -24.77 -7.86 17.10
CA GLN A 60 -25.00 -8.86 18.13
C GLN A 60 -24.27 -10.13 17.71
N SER A 61 -23.08 -10.30 18.26
CA SER A 61 -22.26 -11.46 17.99
C SER A 61 -22.49 -12.52 19.06
N GLN A 62 -23.17 -13.61 18.72
CA GLN A 62 -23.00 -14.89 19.43
C GLN A 62 -21.74 -15.57 18.88
N LEU A 63 -20.53 -15.13 19.25
CA LEU A 63 -19.32 -15.79 18.77
C LEU A 63 -18.30 -16.08 19.88
N CYS A 64 -17.92 -17.36 19.84
CA CYS A 64 -16.66 -17.99 20.18
C CYS A 64 -16.41 -18.31 21.66
N ARG A 65 -16.42 -19.62 21.96
CA ARG A 65 -15.62 -20.25 23.02
C ARG A 65 -14.24 -19.60 23.06
N LEU A 66 -14.02 -18.74 24.04
CA LEU A 66 -12.75 -18.08 24.32
C LEU A 66 -12.03 -18.98 25.33
N GLN A 67 -11.25 -19.96 24.83
CA GLN A 67 -10.56 -20.89 25.73
C GLN A 67 -9.28 -20.23 26.27
N VAL A 68 -9.41 -19.52 27.39
CA VAL A 68 -8.29 -18.83 28.06
C VAL A 68 -7.53 -19.84 28.94
N ARG A 69 -6.41 -20.38 28.45
CA ARG A 69 -5.47 -21.18 29.27
C ARG A 69 -4.19 -20.41 29.67
N SER A 70 -3.92 -19.32 28.96
CA SER A 70 -2.96 -18.22 29.23
C SER A 70 -3.34 -17.08 28.27
N PHE A 71 -2.74 -15.88 28.33
CA PHE A 71 -3.06 -14.74 27.42
C PHE A 71 -2.78 -15.05 25.93
N ASP A 72 -3.60 -15.89 25.32
CA ASP A 72 -3.52 -16.34 23.93
C ASP A 72 -4.94 -16.27 23.36
N VAL A 73 -5.26 -15.16 22.69
CA VAL A 73 -6.60 -14.86 22.17
C VAL A 73 -6.70 -15.44 20.76
N ARG A 74 -7.49 -16.51 20.59
CA ARG A 74 -7.62 -17.23 19.31
C ARG A 74 -8.96 -16.89 18.62
N VAL A 75 -8.92 -16.46 17.36
CA VAL A 75 -10.13 -16.30 16.52
C VAL A 75 -10.46 -17.66 15.91
N ASN A 76 -11.68 -18.15 16.12
CA ASN A 76 -12.15 -19.34 15.42
C ASN A 76 -12.51 -18.96 13.96
N GLN A 77 -11.62 -19.25 13.01
CA GLN A 77 -11.90 -19.15 11.58
C GLN A 77 -12.79 -20.34 11.19
N ARG A 78 -14.10 -20.11 11.02
CA ARG A 78 -14.98 -21.14 10.45
C ARG A 78 -14.90 -21.05 8.92
N GLY A 79 -13.98 -21.84 8.34
CA GLY A 79 -13.84 -22.05 6.90
C GLY A 79 -12.96 -21.02 6.19
N ALA A 80 -12.39 -21.43 5.05
CA ALA A 80 -11.56 -20.59 4.17
C ALA A 80 -12.31 -19.40 3.53
N ASP A 81 -13.63 -19.33 3.70
CA ASP A 81 -14.53 -18.40 3.02
C ASP A 81 -15.04 -17.26 3.92
N GLU A 82 -14.49 -17.08 5.14
CA GLU A 82 -14.92 -15.98 5.99
C GLU A 82 -14.59 -14.62 5.33
N ASN A 83 -15.60 -13.77 5.19
CA ASN A 83 -15.45 -12.44 4.62
C ASN A 83 -14.34 -11.65 5.35
N PRO A 84 -13.33 -11.12 4.65
CA PRO A 84 -12.23 -10.36 5.26
C PRO A 84 -12.70 -9.18 6.13
N ALA A 85 -13.84 -8.56 5.81
CA ALA A 85 -14.43 -7.50 6.62
C ALA A 85 -14.93 -8.02 7.99
N SER A 86 -15.55 -9.21 8.02
CA SER A 86 -15.96 -9.87 9.26
C SER A 86 -14.75 -10.27 10.10
N LEU A 87 -13.70 -10.81 9.47
CA LEU A 87 -12.45 -11.14 10.16
C LEU A 87 -11.77 -9.89 10.72
N SER A 88 -11.75 -8.79 9.97
CA SER A 88 -11.22 -7.49 10.41
C SER A 88 -11.98 -6.96 11.62
N LEU A 89 -13.32 -7.01 11.61
CA LEU A 89 -14.15 -6.62 12.74
C LEU A 89 -13.84 -7.48 13.99
N LYS A 90 -13.75 -8.81 13.83
CA LYS A 90 -13.36 -9.72 14.92
C LYS A 90 -11.98 -9.39 15.48
N LYS A 91 -10.97 -9.16 14.61
CA LYS A 91 -9.62 -8.76 15.02
C LYS A 91 -9.61 -7.43 15.76
N ASN A 92 -10.45 -6.47 15.34
CA ASN A 92 -10.60 -5.19 16.04
C ASN A 92 -11.18 -5.39 17.45
N MET A 93 -12.25 -6.19 17.57
CA MET A 93 -12.82 -6.59 18.87
C MET A 93 -11.78 -7.29 19.75
N LEU A 94 -10.96 -8.20 19.22
CA LEU A 94 -9.90 -8.82 20.00
C LEU A 94 -8.79 -7.85 20.38
N GLY A 95 -8.44 -6.90 19.51
CA GLY A 95 -7.48 -5.85 19.81
C GLY A 95 -7.92 -4.97 20.99
N THR A 96 -9.22 -4.95 21.27
CA THR A 96 -9.83 -4.33 22.43
C THR A 96 -9.47 -5.07 23.73
N PHE A 97 -9.55 -6.40 23.72
CA PHE A 97 -9.12 -7.25 24.84
C PHE A 97 -7.60 -7.41 24.97
N SER A 98 -6.82 -7.13 23.92
CA SER A 98 -5.35 -7.24 23.94
C SER A 98 -4.63 -6.20 24.82
N SER A 99 -5.39 -5.28 25.42
CA SER A 99 -4.87 -4.21 26.27
C SER A 99 -4.16 -4.80 27.50
N LYS A 100 -2.88 -4.52 27.67
CA LYS A 100 -2.09 -5.00 28.82
C LYS A 100 -2.36 -4.16 30.07
N LEU A 101 -3.59 -4.25 30.59
CA LEU A 101 -3.98 -3.51 31.78
C LEU A 101 -3.23 -4.05 33.00
N VAL A 102 -2.51 -3.17 33.69
CA VAL A 102 -1.76 -3.47 34.92
C VAL A 102 -2.33 -2.69 36.09
N VAL A 103 -2.73 -3.42 37.14
CA VAL A 103 -3.04 -2.87 38.46
C VAL A 103 -1.95 -3.34 39.41
N SER A 104 -1.20 -2.41 40.01
CA SER A 104 -0.22 -2.74 41.05
C SER A 104 -0.89 -2.83 42.42
N ASP A 105 -0.40 -3.70 43.31
CA ASP A 105 -0.95 -3.79 44.66
C ASP A 105 -0.75 -2.49 45.45
N SER A 106 0.34 -1.76 45.18
CA SER A 106 0.57 -0.41 45.69
C SER A 106 -0.46 0.62 45.18
N SER A 107 -0.98 0.45 43.96
CA SER A 107 -2.00 1.36 43.40
C SER A 107 -3.40 1.09 43.95
N LYS A 108 -3.72 -0.15 44.35
CA LYS A 108 -5.01 -0.46 45.00
C LYS A 108 -5.16 0.24 46.36
N ALA A 109 -4.06 0.40 47.09
CA ALA A 109 -4.06 0.97 48.43
C ALA A 109 -4.14 2.51 48.47
N ALA A 110 -3.78 3.20 47.38
CA ALA A 110 -3.51 4.64 47.42
C ALA A 110 -4.53 5.54 46.72
N LEU A 111 -5.56 5.01 46.03
CA LEU A 111 -6.50 5.78 45.18
C LEU A 111 -5.80 6.80 44.25
N SER A 112 -4.51 6.62 43.98
CA SER A 112 -3.69 7.60 43.25
C SER A 112 -3.66 7.24 41.78
N ARG A 113 -3.57 8.26 40.92
CA ARG A 113 -3.40 8.07 39.47
C ARG A 113 -2.03 7.45 39.19
N TRP A 114 -1.94 6.52 38.25
CA TRP A 114 -0.67 5.95 37.81
C TRP A 114 -0.57 5.86 36.29
N ALA A 115 0.67 5.75 35.79
CA ALA A 115 0.91 5.55 34.37
C ALA A 115 2.04 4.55 34.12
N TYR A 116 1.96 3.82 33.00
CA TYR A 116 3.01 2.89 32.59
C TYR A 116 3.09 2.80 31.07
N ARG A 117 4.29 2.48 30.57
CA ARG A 117 4.56 2.26 29.15
C ARG A 117 4.70 0.78 28.87
N VAL A 118 4.14 0.31 27.77
CA VAL A 118 4.22 -1.09 27.35
C VAL A 118 4.27 -1.21 25.83
N ASN A 119 5.00 -2.22 25.36
CA ASN A 119 4.92 -2.67 23.98
C ASN A 119 3.88 -3.80 23.89
N GLU A 120 2.91 -3.64 22.99
CA GLU A 120 1.84 -4.61 22.80
C GLU A 120 1.51 -4.82 21.33
N THR A 121 0.91 -5.98 21.05
CA THR A 121 0.50 -6.36 19.70
C THR A 121 -1.00 -6.16 19.61
N GLY A 122 -1.43 -5.22 18.77
CA GLY A 122 -2.84 -4.98 18.48
C GLY A 122 -3.18 -5.33 17.03
N HIS A 123 -4.39 -4.96 16.62
CA HIS A 123 -4.87 -5.22 15.27
C HIS A 123 -4.15 -4.40 14.19
N GLU A 124 -3.38 -3.39 14.59
CA GLU A 124 -2.51 -2.58 13.72
C GLU A 124 -1.05 -3.08 13.71
N GLY A 125 -0.72 -4.12 14.50
CA GLY A 125 0.64 -4.60 14.70
C GLY A 125 1.24 -4.22 16.06
N ILE A 126 2.57 -4.33 16.17
CA ILE A 126 3.33 -4.04 17.40
C ILE A 126 3.46 -2.51 17.55
N HIS A 127 3.07 -1.99 18.71
CA HIS A 127 3.15 -0.57 19.00
C HIS A 127 3.54 -0.32 20.47
N SER A 128 4.15 0.85 20.70
CA SER A 128 4.38 1.36 22.06
C SER A 128 3.17 2.16 22.51
N ALA A 129 2.68 1.89 23.72
CA ALA A 129 1.54 2.59 24.31
C ALA A 129 1.86 3.06 25.74
N VAL A 130 1.26 4.17 26.15
CA VAL A 130 1.26 4.68 27.52
C VAL A 130 -0.14 4.58 28.07
N TYR A 131 -0.31 3.91 29.20
CA TYR A 131 -1.58 3.83 29.91
C TYR A 131 -1.56 4.80 31.08
N HIS A 132 -2.64 5.55 31.25
CA HIS A 132 -2.93 6.37 32.43
C HIS A 132 -4.16 5.79 33.12
N ALA A 133 -4.00 5.30 34.34
CA ALA A 133 -5.11 4.79 35.12
C ALA A 133 -5.58 5.85 36.11
N ASN A 134 -6.86 6.17 36.03
CA ASN A 134 -7.54 7.11 36.90
C ASN A 134 -8.58 6.33 37.71
N PRO A 135 -8.28 5.97 38.97
CA PRO A 135 -9.30 5.37 39.83
C PRO A 135 -10.41 6.38 40.14
N SER A 136 -11.64 5.90 40.15
CA SER A 136 -12.84 6.58 40.65
C SER A 136 -13.50 5.69 41.72
N ASP A 137 -14.53 6.20 42.39
CA ASP A 137 -15.27 5.44 43.41
C ASP A 137 -16.00 4.21 42.86
N GLU A 138 -16.22 4.15 41.54
CA GLU A 138 -17.00 3.09 40.86
C GLU A 138 -16.21 2.31 39.81
N GLU A 139 -15.15 2.90 39.26
CA GLU A 139 -14.41 2.33 38.12
C GLU A 139 -12.94 2.75 38.09
N ILE A 140 -12.13 2.00 37.36
CA ILE A 140 -10.78 2.44 36.99
C ILE A 140 -10.80 2.78 35.50
N VAL A 141 -10.59 4.05 35.18
CA VAL A 141 -10.52 4.51 33.78
C VAL A 141 -9.09 4.47 33.29
N PHE A 142 -8.81 3.61 32.32
CA PHE A 142 -7.51 3.52 31.66
C PHE A 142 -7.51 4.30 30.35
N THR A 143 -6.76 5.40 30.27
CA THR A 143 -6.49 6.10 29.02
C THR A 143 -5.20 5.58 28.39
N LYS A 144 -5.31 4.91 27.25
CA LYS A 144 -4.20 4.43 26.44
C LYS A 144 -3.85 5.44 25.33
N ILE A 145 -2.63 5.96 25.35
CA ILE A 145 -2.07 6.80 24.28
C ILE A 145 -1.11 5.93 23.47
N LYS A 146 -1.37 5.73 22.18
CA LYS A 146 -0.43 5.04 21.29
C LYS A 146 0.64 6.04 20.84
N LEU A 147 1.91 5.70 21.03
CA LEU A 147 3.05 6.55 20.67
C LEU A 147 3.51 6.36 19.22
N THR A 148 3.23 5.19 18.64
CA THR A 148 3.49 4.93 17.23
C THR A 148 2.28 5.32 16.40
N LYS A 149 2.53 6.08 15.33
CA LYS A 149 1.52 6.45 14.35
C LYS A 149 0.98 5.17 13.69
N ALA A 150 -0.33 4.95 13.81
CA ALA A 150 -1.01 3.83 13.15
C ALA A 150 -1.00 3.98 11.62
N ILE A 151 -0.94 5.23 11.14
CA ILE A 151 -0.91 5.60 9.73
C ILE A 151 0.35 6.42 9.50
N GLU A 152 1.18 5.96 8.57
CA GLU A 152 2.37 6.69 8.11
C GLU A 152 1.91 8.06 7.56
N ASN A 153 2.48 9.16 8.07
CA ASN A 153 2.13 10.55 7.76
C ASN A 153 0.85 11.14 8.41
N ALA A 154 0.23 10.48 9.40
CA ALA A 154 -0.78 11.15 10.21
C ALA A 154 -0.14 12.23 11.10
N ASP A 155 -0.77 13.41 11.19
CA ASP A 155 -0.25 14.56 11.98
C ASP A 155 -0.64 14.50 13.46
N GLN A 156 -1.55 13.61 13.87
CA GLN A 156 -2.08 13.58 15.24
C GLN A 156 -1.74 12.30 16.01
N ASP A 157 -1.70 12.44 17.33
CA ASP A 157 -1.58 11.36 18.30
C ASP A 157 -2.84 10.50 18.32
N HIS A 158 -2.66 9.18 18.38
CA HIS A 158 -3.78 8.23 18.48
C HIS A 158 -4.10 7.96 19.96
N THR A 159 -5.14 8.61 20.48
CA THR A 159 -5.59 8.41 21.87
C THR A 159 -6.77 7.44 21.92
N LYS A 160 -6.68 6.45 22.81
CA LYS A 160 -7.70 5.42 23.06
C LYS A 160 -8.08 5.43 24.54
N VAL A 161 -9.32 5.71 24.89
CA VAL A 161 -9.82 5.64 26.29
C VAL A 161 -10.51 4.30 26.51
N CYS A 162 -10.20 3.62 27.61
CA CYS A 162 -10.75 2.32 28.03
C CYS A 162 -11.25 2.41 29.48
N GLY A 163 -12.56 2.47 29.70
CA GLY A 163 -13.13 2.36 31.06
C GLY A 163 -13.23 0.91 31.52
N LEU A 164 -12.89 0.61 32.78
CA LEU A 164 -13.15 -0.68 33.41
C LEU A 164 -13.98 -0.50 34.69
N HIS A 165 -15.24 -0.93 34.64
CA HIS A 165 -16.12 -0.95 35.81
C HIS A 165 -15.76 -2.10 36.76
N GLN A 166 -15.59 -1.77 38.04
CA GLN A 166 -15.10 -2.71 39.05
C GLN A 166 -16.22 -3.57 39.66
N ARG A 167 -17.49 -3.14 39.57
CA ARG A 167 -18.53 -3.68 40.44
C ARG A 167 -19.28 -4.93 39.99
N ASP A 168 -19.51 -5.23 38.70
CA ASP A 168 -20.20 -6.51 38.37
C ASP A 168 -20.08 -7.03 36.93
N THR A 169 -19.59 -6.26 35.96
CA THR A 169 -19.52 -6.73 34.57
C THR A 169 -18.43 -5.96 33.85
N CYS A 170 -17.45 -6.64 33.25
CA CYS A 170 -16.36 -6.03 32.49
C CYS A 170 -16.92 -5.40 31.19
N GLY A 171 -17.56 -4.25 31.32
CA GLY A 171 -17.91 -3.38 30.21
C GLY A 171 -16.69 -2.55 29.86
N ILE A 172 -16.22 -2.64 28.62
CA ILE A 172 -15.12 -1.81 28.15
C ILE A 172 -15.68 -0.78 27.17
N LYS A 173 -15.70 0.48 27.62
CA LYS A 173 -16.03 1.62 26.77
C LYS A 173 -14.77 2.10 26.07
N TYR A 174 -14.81 2.15 24.76
CA TYR A 174 -13.74 2.58 23.87
C TYR A 174 -14.09 3.89 23.21
N VAL A 175 -13.21 4.87 23.32
CA VAL A 175 -13.25 6.08 22.49
C VAL A 175 -11.88 6.23 21.85
N SER A 176 -11.84 6.27 20.52
CA SER A 176 -10.64 6.49 19.73
C SER A 176 -10.80 7.77 18.95
N GLU A 177 -9.85 8.68 19.10
CA GLU A 177 -9.77 9.91 18.30
C GLU A 177 -8.52 9.85 17.42
N TYR A 178 -8.68 10.19 16.15
CA TYR A 178 -7.57 10.28 15.21
C TYR A 178 -7.76 11.48 14.27
N GLY A 179 -6.66 12.16 13.93
CA GLY A 179 -6.66 13.23 12.95
C GLY A 179 -5.72 12.95 11.78
N LEU A 180 -6.27 13.06 10.59
CA LEU A 180 -5.53 13.23 9.35
C LEU A 180 -5.46 14.73 9.02
N PRO A 181 -4.49 15.20 8.22
CA PRO A 181 -4.22 16.63 7.98
C PRO A 181 -5.42 17.46 7.47
N LYS A 182 -6.50 16.82 6.98
CA LYS A 182 -7.75 17.47 6.55
C LYS A 182 -9.05 16.74 6.96
N MET A 183 -8.98 15.64 7.70
CA MET A 183 -10.16 14.86 8.13
C MET A 183 -9.92 14.28 9.52
N GLY A 184 -10.79 14.62 10.48
CA GLY A 184 -10.80 13.99 11.80
C GLY A 184 -11.82 12.86 11.85
N GLY A 185 -11.55 11.82 12.62
CA GLY A 185 -12.52 10.77 12.89
C GLY A 185 -12.54 10.43 14.38
N THR A 186 -13.73 10.20 14.91
CA THR A 186 -13.90 9.63 16.23
C THR A 186 -14.61 8.28 16.09
N SER A 187 -13.98 7.23 16.59
CA SER A 187 -14.60 5.91 16.66
C SER A 187 -14.82 5.56 18.12
N THR A 188 -16.09 5.48 18.52
CA THR A 188 -16.50 4.99 19.83
C THR A 188 -16.98 3.56 19.66
N SER A 189 -16.45 2.63 20.46
CA SER A 189 -17.05 1.31 20.56
C SER A 189 -17.31 0.95 22.01
N VAL A 190 -18.37 0.24 22.28
CA VAL A 190 -18.72 -0.20 23.63
C VAL A 190 -18.89 -1.69 23.57
N LEU A 191 -18.13 -2.38 24.40
CA LEU A 191 -18.24 -3.81 24.57
C LEU A 191 -18.86 -4.06 25.93
N LEU A 192 -20.14 -4.43 25.93
CA LEU A 192 -20.92 -4.65 27.14
C LEU A 192 -20.93 -6.15 27.44
N PHE A 193 -20.47 -6.54 28.62
CA PHE A 193 -20.65 -7.91 29.08
C PHE A 193 -22.15 -8.18 29.30
N VAL A 194 -22.64 -9.29 28.76
CA VAL A 194 -24.05 -9.69 28.86
C VAL A 194 -24.21 -10.79 29.89
N ARG A 195 -23.45 -11.87 29.75
CA ARG A 195 -23.51 -13.03 30.65
C ARG A 195 -22.30 -13.94 30.50
N ALA A 196 -22.08 -14.77 31.51
CA ALA A 196 -21.09 -15.84 31.54
C ALA A 196 -21.84 -17.16 31.80
N ASP A 197 -21.79 -18.07 30.85
CA ASP A 197 -22.43 -19.37 30.94
C ASP A 197 -21.35 -20.45 31.12
N PRO A 198 -21.46 -21.38 32.08
CA PRO A 198 -20.54 -22.51 32.14
C PRO A 198 -20.68 -23.32 30.84
N VAL A 199 -19.56 -23.76 30.29
CA VAL A 199 -19.55 -24.61 29.10
C VAL A 199 -20.08 -25.98 29.51
N VAL A 200 -21.40 -26.16 29.40
CA VAL A 200 -22.03 -27.47 29.59
C VAL A 200 -21.51 -28.39 28.48
N ASN A 201 -20.88 -29.51 28.85
CA ASN A 201 -20.33 -30.57 27.97
C ASN A 201 -21.40 -31.23 27.08
N THR A 202 -22.10 -30.46 26.25
CA THR A 202 -23.14 -30.94 25.33
C THR A 202 -22.57 -31.39 23.99
N LEU A 203 -21.27 -31.22 23.77
CA LEU A 203 -20.56 -31.72 22.60
C LEU A 203 -19.35 -32.51 23.08
N ASN A 204 -19.45 -33.85 23.04
CA ASN A 204 -18.34 -34.81 23.15
C ASN A 204 -17.31 -34.68 22.00
N LYS A 205 -17.10 -33.48 21.46
CA LYS A 205 -15.95 -33.21 20.59
C LYS A 205 -14.80 -32.89 21.50
N SER A 206 -13.76 -33.72 21.45
CA SER A 206 -12.55 -33.53 22.24
C SER A 206 -12.05 -32.09 22.05
N ALA A 207 -11.55 -31.45 23.11
CA ALA A 207 -10.86 -30.17 22.98
C ALA A 207 -9.72 -30.23 21.94
N ASP A 208 -9.18 -31.43 21.69
CA ASP A 208 -8.15 -31.69 20.68
C ASP A 208 -8.71 -31.63 19.23
N ASP A 209 -9.98 -31.99 19.01
CA ASP A 209 -10.64 -31.91 17.69
C ASP A 209 -10.92 -30.45 17.26
N LEU A 210 -11.09 -29.57 18.24
CA LEU A 210 -11.27 -28.13 18.01
C LEU A 210 -9.92 -27.40 17.79
N GLN A 211 -8.83 -27.90 18.37
CA GLN A 211 -7.50 -27.33 18.19
C GLN A 211 -6.86 -27.69 16.84
N SER A 212 -7.11 -28.89 16.32
CA SER A 212 -6.50 -29.36 15.07
C SER A 212 -6.96 -28.60 13.81
N ASN A 213 -8.07 -27.85 13.88
CA ASN A 213 -8.62 -27.09 12.75
C ASN A 213 -8.52 -25.56 12.90
N MET A 214 -7.88 -25.06 13.96
CA MET A 214 -7.71 -23.61 14.19
C MET A 214 -6.30 -23.17 13.82
N GLU A 215 -6.16 -22.45 12.70
CA GLU A 215 -4.92 -21.72 12.40
C GLU A 215 -4.74 -20.55 13.37
N ILE A 216 -3.58 -20.50 14.03
CA ILE A 216 -3.20 -19.37 14.88
C ILE A 216 -2.79 -18.21 13.96
N GLY A 217 -3.77 -17.39 13.58
CA GLY A 217 -3.57 -16.19 12.79
C GLY A 217 -3.03 -15.01 13.61
N THR A 218 -2.33 -14.07 12.96
CA THR A 218 -1.90 -12.84 13.62
C THR A 218 -3.09 -11.91 13.87
N LEU A 219 -3.03 -11.15 14.97
CA LEU A 219 -4.08 -10.17 15.30
C LEU A 219 -4.12 -8.99 14.31
N LYS A 220 -3.07 -8.82 13.50
CA LYS A 220 -2.93 -7.78 12.49
C LYS A 220 -4.06 -7.90 11.46
N VAL A 221 -4.82 -6.82 11.28
CA VAL A 221 -5.78 -6.69 10.18
C VAL A 221 -4.98 -6.57 8.90
N GLU A 222 -5.23 -7.49 7.98
CA GLU A 222 -4.74 -7.35 6.63
C GLU A 222 -5.69 -6.40 5.89
N PRO A 223 -5.15 -5.51 5.02
CA PRO A 223 -6.00 -4.65 4.22
C PRO A 223 -6.98 -5.53 3.42
N VAL A 224 -8.27 -5.22 3.50
CA VAL A 224 -9.28 -5.90 2.69
C VAL A 224 -9.02 -5.50 1.23
N THR A 225 -8.39 -6.39 0.48
CA THR A 225 -8.07 -6.18 -0.94
C THR A 225 -9.29 -6.33 -1.85
N ASN A 226 -10.38 -6.90 -1.33
CA ASN A 226 -11.56 -7.24 -2.12
C ASN A 226 -12.85 -6.84 -1.38
N VAL A 227 -13.18 -5.55 -1.41
CA VAL A 227 -14.54 -5.12 -1.09
C VAL A 227 -15.33 -5.22 -2.38
N ASN A 228 -16.04 -6.34 -2.57
CA ASN A 228 -17.09 -6.42 -3.58
C ASN A 228 -18.22 -5.47 -3.16
N SER A 229 -18.05 -4.17 -3.39
CA SER A 229 -19.14 -3.22 -3.35
C SER A 229 -20.02 -3.52 -4.56
N TYR A 230 -21.02 -4.37 -4.37
CA TYR A 230 -22.09 -4.55 -5.32
C TYR A 230 -22.77 -3.20 -5.52
N CYS A 231 -22.45 -2.50 -6.61
CA CYS A 231 -23.40 -1.58 -7.19
C CYS A 231 -24.49 -2.44 -7.81
N GLU A 232 -25.69 -2.44 -7.22
CA GLU A 232 -26.90 -2.90 -7.88
C GLU A 232 -27.15 -2.02 -9.11
N CYS A 233 -26.55 -2.37 -10.25
CA CYS A 233 -27.10 -1.99 -11.54
C CYS A 233 -28.45 -2.72 -11.66
N LYS A 234 -29.55 -1.96 -11.71
CA LYS A 234 -30.94 -2.44 -11.68
C LYS A 234 -31.37 -3.37 -12.84
N ASP A 235 -30.46 -3.80 -13.70
CA ASP A 235 -30.79 -4.70 -14.80
C ASP A 235 -30.55 -6.17 -14.41
N ARG A 236 -31.59 -6.79 -13.85
CA ARG A 236 -31.54 -8.15 -13.27
C ARG A 236 -31.37 -9.29 -14.30
N ASN A 237 -31.33 -8.99 -15.59
CA ASN A 237 -31.33 -10.00 -16.65
C ASN A 237 -30.02 -10.15 -17.43
N THR A 238 -28.94 -9.46 -17.04
CA THR A 238 -27.62 -9.71 -17.60
C THR A 238 -26.56 -9.78 -16.49
N PRO A 239 -25.88 -10.93 -16.29
CA PRO A 239 -24.72 -11.04 -15.39
C PRO A 239 -23.46 -10.35 -15.96
N HIS A 240 -23.61 -9.57 -17.03
CA HIS A 240 -22.59 -8.66 -17.50
C HIS A 240 -22.72 -7.40 -16.66
N VAL A 241 -21.63 -7.01 -15.97
CA VAL A 241 -21.44 -5.63 -15.54
C VAL A 241 -21.58 -4.80 -16.83
N THR A 242 -22.79 -4.31 -17.09
CA THR A 242 -23.05 -3.51 -18.27
C THR A 242 -22.39 -2.19 -17.98
N VAL A 243 -21.20 -2.03 -18.54
CA VAL A 243 -20.43 -0.80 -18.60
C VAL A 243 -21.13 0.20 -19.54
N GLN A 244 -22.47 0.22 -19.46
CA GLN A 244 -23.39 1.14 -20.11
C GLN A 244 -23.31 2.53 -19.48
N CYS A 245 -22.69 2.65 -18.31
CA CYS A 245 -22.25 3.93 -17.74
C CYS A 245 -21.16 4.65 -18.56
N ILE A 246 -20.64 4.06 -19.65
CA ILE A 246 -19.60 4.68 -20.50
C ILE A 246 -20.15 5.60 -21.61
N LEU A 247 -21.46 5.71 -21.85
CA LEU A 247 -22.00 6.52 -22.95
C LEU A 247 -23.27 7.33 -22.59
N PRO A 248 -23.42 8.60 -23.02
CA PRO A 248 -22.40 9.64 -23.21
C PRO A 248 -22.22 10.41 -21.90
N ILE A 249 -20.97 10.53 -21.49
CA ILE A 249 -20.58 11.35 -20.35
C ILE A 249 -20.87 12.83 -20.70
N ASP A 250 -21.89 13.41 -20.06
CA ASP A 250 -21.93 14.86 -19.89
C ASP A 250 -20.66 15.28 -19.13
N ILE A 251 -20.00 16.34 -19.58
CA ILE A 251 -18.68 16.81 -19.11
C ILE A 251 -18.66 16.97 -17.57
N HIS A 252 -19.82 17.28 -16.97
CA HIS A 252 -19.99 17.42 -15.53
C HIS A 252 -20.05 16.09 -14.75
N THR A 253 -20.33 14.96 -15.39
CA THR A 253 -20.45 13.62 -14.77
C THR A 253 -19.27 12.70 -15.06
N GLY A 254 -18.33 13.12 -15.90
CA GLY A 254 -17.30 12.24 -16.45
C GLY A 254 -16.26 11.75 -15.47
N LEU A 255 -15.75 12.64 -14.62
CA LEU A 255 -14.68 12.28 -13.70
C LEU A 255 -15.12 11.27 -12.63
N PRO A 256 -16.30 11.40 -11.99
CA PRO A 256 -16.82 10.36 -11.10
C PRO A 256 -17.01 9.01 -11.79
N CYS A 257 -17.56 8.98 -13.01
CA CYS A 257 -17.77 7.75 -13.77
C CYS A 257 -16.44 7.09 -14.14
N PHE A 258 -15.47 7.87 -14.62
CA PHE A 258 -14.12 7.39 -14.93
C PHE A 258 -13.44 6.78 -13.69
N ARG A 259 -13.49 7.47 -12.55
CA ARG A 259 -12.96 6.93 -11.28
C ARG A 259 -13.63 5.63 -10.87
N HIS A 260 -14.93 5.50 -11.10
CA HIS A 260 -15.66 4.28 -10.83
C HIS A 260 -15.19 3.13 -11.74
N ILE A 261 -15.02 3.37 -13.04
CA ILE A 261 -14.50 2.37 -13.99
C ILE A 261 -13.09 1.92 -13.57
N VAL A 262 -12.20 2.87 -13.27
CA VAL A 262 -10.85 2.59 -12.76
C VAL A 262 -10.89 1.74 -11.49
N THR A 263 -11.80 2.05 -10.57
CA THR A 263 -11.97 1.28 -9.32
C THR A 263 -12.46 -0.13 -9.60
N MET A 264 -13.43 -0.30 -10.50
CA MET A 264 -13.94 -1.61 -10.91
C MET A 264 -12.85 -2.45 -11.59
N LEU A 265 -12.07 -1.86 -12.50
CA LEU A 265 -10.96 -2.56 -13.17
C LEU A 265 -9.91 -3.12 -12.19
N ARG A 266 -9.71 -2.46 -11.05
CA ARG A 266 -8.80 -2.96 -10.00
C ARG A 266 -9.32 -4.19 -9.26
N LEU A 267 -10.63 -4.42 -9.27
CA LEU A 267 -11.29 -5.53 -8.59
C LEU A 267 -11.58 -6.73 -9.52
N LEU A 268 -11.49 -6.53 -10.83
CA LEU A 268 -11.80 -7.56 -11.81
C LEU A 268 -10.67 -8.59 -11.96
N SER A 269 -11.05 -9.82 -12.28
CA SER A 269 -10.11 -10.87 -12.65
C SER A 269 -9.41 -10.54 -13.98
N ARG A 270 -8.23 -11.13 -14.22
CA ARG A 270 -7.54 -11.03 -15.51
C ARG A 270 -8.42 -11.44 -16.69
N GLU A 271 -9.27 -12.45 -16.53
CA GLU A 271 -10.17 -12.92 -17.58
C GLU A 271 -11.24 -11.87 -17.90
N ASP A 272 -11.84 -11.26 -16.86
CA ASP A 272 -12.87 -10.23 -17.02
C ASP A 272 -12.31 -8.93 -17.59
N ILE A 273 -11.11 -8.52 -17.17
CA ILE A 273 -10.38 -7.40 -17.77
C ILE A 273 -10.18 -7.64 -19.27
N ASN A 274 -9.71 -8.82 -19.66
CA ASN A 274 -9.52 -9.15 -21.07
C ASN A 274 -10.84 -9.13 -21.86
N LYS A 275 -11.92 -9.73 -21.32
CA LYS A 275 -13.25 -9.69 -21.95
C LYS A 275 -13.73 -8.26 -22.15
N MET A 276 -13.57 -7.40 -21.14
CA MET A 276 -13.93 -5.99 -21.22
C MET A 276 -13.08 -5.25 -22.25
N THR A 277 -11.76 -5.40 -22.21
CA THR A 277 -10.85 -4.76 -23.15
C THR A 277 -11.17 -5.14 -24.59
N VAL A 278 -11.38 -6.42 -24.89
CA VAL A 278 -11.80 -6.86 -26.23
C VAL A 278 -13.12 -6.22 -26.61
N THR A 279 -14.11 -6.21 -25.72
CA THR A 279 -15.45 -5.66 -26.00
C THR A 279 -15.43 -4.17 -26.31
N TYR A 280 -14.62 -3.39 -25.58
CA TYR A 280 -14.56 -1.93 -25.68
C TYR A 280 -13.58 -1.43 -26.74
N LEU A 281 -12.55 -2.20 -27.12
CA LEU A 281 -11.60 -1.81 -28.14
C LEU A 281 -12.00 -2.20 -29.58
N ARG A 282 -13.11 -2.93 -29.76
CA ARG A 282 -13.65 -3.25 -31.09
C ARG A 282 -13.91 -1.99 -31.93
N LYS A 283 -13.72 -2.11 -33.24
CA LYS A 283 -13.89 -1.01 -34.22
C LYS A 283 -15.33 -0.50 -34.35
N ASP A 284 -16.33 -1.28 -33.93
CA ASP A 284 -17.75 -0.87 -33.94
C ASP A 284 -18.13 0.02 -32.74
N ARG A 285 -17.20 0.24 -31.80
CA ARG A 285 -17.38 1.18 -30.69
C ARG A 285 -16.94 2.59 -31.09
N SER A 286 -17.52 3.59 -30.43
CA SER A 286 -17.11 4.98 -30.62
C SER A 286 -15.65 5.17 -30.22
N GLU A 287 -14.94 6.03 -30.94
CA GLU A 287 -13.54 6.36 -30.68
C GLU A 287 -13.32 6.82 -29.23
N VAL A 288 -14.22 7.66 -28.72
CA VAL A 288 -14.22 8.13 -27.32
C VAL A 288 -14.28 6.96 -26.34
N ALA A 289 -15.11 5.94 -26.58
CA ALA A 289 -15.21 4.79 -25.68
C ALA A 289 -13.93 3.95 -25.71
N ARG A 290 -13.31 3.78 -26.88
CA ARG A 290 -12.04 3.05 -27.05
C ARG A 290 -10.90 3.76 -26.33
N GLN A 291 -10.77 5.08 -26.52
CA GLN A 291 -9.77 5.90 -25.83
C GLN A 291 -9.99 5.91 -24.31
N THR A 292 -11.23 6.07 -23.86
CA THR A 292 -11.59 6.04 -22.42
C THR A 292 -11.23 4.70 -21.79
N MET A 293 -11.41 3.58 -22.51
CA MET A 293 -11.00 2.27 -22.02
C MET A 293 -9.48 2.17 -21.85
N ILE A 294 -8.68 2.69 -22.79
CA ILE A 294 -7.20 2.73 -22.66
C ILE A 294 -6.79 3.56 -21.45
N ASP A 295 -7.40 4.74 -21.28
CA ASP A 295 -7.13 5.59 -20.12
C ASP A 295 -7.51 4.91 -18.81
N ALA A 296 -8.63 4.20 -18.78
CA ALA A 296 -9.08 3.47 -17.60
C ALA A 296 -8.15 2.30 -17.26
N LEU A 297 -7.67 1.54 -18.26
CA LEU A 297 -6.66 0.49 -18.08
C LEU A 297 -5.36 1.09 -17.53
N GLY A 298 -4.93 2.23 -18.06
CA GLY A 298 -3.77 2.98 -17.58
C GLY A 298 -3.90 3.44 -16.13
N GLY A 299 -5.02 4.08 -15.80
CA GLY A 299 -5.31 4.62 -14.46
C GLY A 299 -5.61 3.57 -13.39
N ALA A 300 -5.97 2.34 -13.79
CA ALA A 300 -6.13 1.22 -12.86
C ALA A 300 -4.81 0.85 -12.19
N HIS A 301 -3.67 1.05 -12.85
CA HIS A 301 -2.33 0.75 -12.33
C HIS A 301 -2.17 -0.69 -11.81
N THR A 302 -2.83 -1.67 -12.43
CA THR A 302 -2.66 -3.09 -12.10
C THR A 302 -1.90 -3.82 -13.21
N SER A 303 -1.16 -4.88 -12.83
CA SER A 303 -0.42 -5.71 -13.78
C SER A 303 -1.32 -6.33 -14.84
N ASP A 304 -2.53 -6.73 -14.47
CA ASP A 304 -3.50 -7.33 -15.40
C ASP A 304 -4.03 -6.31 -16.41
N CYS A 305 -4.32 -5.08 -15.99
CA CYS A 305 -4.73 -4.01 -16.91
C CYS A 305 -3.61 -3.65 -17.90
N TYR A 306 -2.36 -3.56 -17.44
CA TYR A 306 -1.22 -3.35 -18.32
C TYR A 306 -1.01 -4.51 -19.30
N SER A 307 -1.15 -5.75 -18.83
CA SER A 307 -1.06 -6.94 -19.67
C SER A 307 -2.12 -6.94 -20.77
N ALA A 308 -3.37 -6.61 -20.41
CA ALA A 308 -4.46 -6.49 -21.38
C ALA A 308 -4.20 -5.36 -22.39
N MET A 309 -3.66 -4.22 -21.94
CA MET A 309 -3.29 -3.12 -22.85
C MET A 309 -2.16 -3.54 -23.80
N MET A 310 -1.11 -4.24 -23.32
CA MET A 310 -0.04 -4.76 -24.20
C MET A 310 -0.61 -5.75 -25.23
N GLN A 311 -1.45 -6.68 -24.78
CA GLN A 311 -2.01 -7.72 -25.64
C GLN A 311 -2.95 -7.16 -26.72
N HIS A 312 -3.86 -6.24 -26.36
CA HIS A 312 -4.95 -5.83 -27.24
C HIS A 312 -4.69 -4.51 -27.98
N VAL A 313 -3.68 -3.73 -27.57
CA VAL A 313 -3.28 -2.50 -28.28
C VAL A 313 -1.96 -2.70 -29.02
N PHE A 314 -0.91 -3.13 -28.33
CA PHE A 314 0.43 -3.25 -28.94
C PHE A 314 0.58 -4.49 -29.82
N HIS A 315 0.04 -5.63 -29.39
CA HIS A 315 0.06 -6.87 -30.18
C HIS A 315 -1.21 -7.07 -31.02
N ALA A 316 -2.00 -6.02 -31.24
CA ALA A 316 -3.15 -6.08 -32.14
C ALA A 316 -2.68 -6.46 -33.56
N LYS A 317 -3.46 -7.30 -34.26
CA LYS A 317 -3.17 -7.69 -35.65
C LYS A 317 -3.08 -6.48 -36.60
N HIS A 318 -3.87 -5.46 -36.30
CA HIS A 318 -3.90 -4.18 -37.02
C HIS A 318 -3.85 -3.07 -35.96
N PRO A 319 -2.64 -2.70 -35.48
CA PRO A 319 -2.52 -1.66 -34.47
C PRO A 319 -2.97 -0.32 -35.04
N GLU A 320 -3.64 0.48 -34.22
CA GLU A 320 -4.08 1.83 -34.61
C GLU A 320 -3.19 2.85 -33.92
N ALA A 321 -2.57 3.73 -34.70
CA ALA A 321 -1.56 4.68 -34.21
C ALA A 321 -2.09 5.54 -33.05
N GLU A 322 -3.33 6.00 -33.14
CA GLU A 322 -3.95 6.82 -32.10
C GLU A 322 -4.10 6.08 -30.77
N LEU A 323 -4.58 4.83 -30.80
CA LEU A 323 -4.71 4.00 -29.60
C LEU A 323 -3.34 3.67 -29.00
N LEU A 324 -2.34 3.39 -29.85
CA LEU A 324 -0.96 3.19 -29.42
C LEU A 324 -0.38 4.43 -28.74
N MET A 325 -0.54 5.61 -29.34
CA MET A 325 -0.06 6.87 -28.76
C MET A 325 -0.73 7.15 -27.42
N ARG A 326 -2.04 6.88 -27.31
CA ARG A 326 -2.77 6.99 -26.05
C ARG A 326 -2.26 6.01 -25.00
N ALA A 327 -2.05 4.74 -25.37
CA ALA A 327 -1.51 3.73 -24.48
C ALA A 327 -0.09 4.08 -24.01
N LEU A 328 0.78 4.54 -24.91
CA LEU A 328 2.13 5.02 -24.60
C LEU A 328 2.12 6.17 -23.58
N PHE A 329 1.15 7.09 -23.67
CA PHE A 329 0.99 8.16 -22.68
C PHE A 329 0.69 7.61 -21.28
N GLN A 330 -0.19 6.61 -21.18
CA GLN A 330 -0.56 5.97 -19.91
C GLN A 330 0.62 5.25 -19.22
N LEU A 331 1.67 4.88 -19.97
CA LEU A 331 2.84 4.19 -19.45
C LEU A 331 3.87 5.13 -18.79
N VAL A 332 3.80 6.45 -19.04
CA VAL A 332 4.74 7.42 -18.46
C VAL A 332 4.63 7.43 -16.93
N ASP A 333 3.41 7.33 -16.41
CA ASP A 333 3.09 7.40 -14.97
C ASP A 333 3.02 6.04 -14.27
N LEU A 334 3.59 5.00 -14.88
CA LEU A 334 3.71 3.67 -14.25
C LEU A 334 4.26 3.76 -12.82
N SER A 335 3.51 3.27 -11.84
CA SER A 335 4.02 3.08 -10.48
C SER A 335 4.97 1.89 -10.44
N ALA A 336 5.99 1.94 -9.57
CA ALA A 336 6.92 0.83 -9.41
C ALA A 336 6.30 -0.26 -8.50
N PRO A 337 6.52 -1.56 -8.80
CA PRO A 337 7.31 -2.11 -9.90
C PRO A 337 6.53 -2.24 -11.22
N THR A 338 7.16 -1.87 -12.34
CA THR A 338 6.57 -2.06 -13.68
C THR A 338 6.47 -3.55 -14.04
N PRO A 339 5.34 -4.04 -14.55
CA PRO A 339 5.22 -5.40 -15.04
C PRO A 339 6.21 -5.71 -16.17
N GLU A 340 6.86 -6.87 -16.13
CA GLU A 340 7.87 -7.30 -17.13
C GLU A 340 7.31 -7.33 -18.56
N VAL A 341 6.02 -7.68 -18.72
CA VAL A 341 5.33 -7.67 -20.01
C VAL A 341 5.33 -6.28 -20.66
N VAL A 342 5.25 -5.20 -19.89
CA VAL A 342 5.28 -3.85 -20.45
C VAL A 342 6.66 -3.53 -21.00
N PHE A 343 7.70 -3.84 -20.22
CA PHE A 343 9.07 -3.55 -20.62
C PHE A 343 9.46 -4.35 -21.86
N SER A 344 9.20 -5.66 -21.87
CA SER A 344 9.49 -6.54 -23.01
C SER A 344 8.72 -6.17 -24.28
N THR A 345 7.43 -5.80 -24.17
CA THR A 345 6.66 -5.30 -25.32
C THR A 345 7.24 -3.99 -25.86
N LEU A 346 7.59 -3.03 -24.99
CA LEU A 346 8.18 -1.76 -25.42
C LEU A 346 9.56 -1.95 -26.07
N GLU A 347 10.41 -2.83 -25.52
CA GLU A 347 11.69 -3.18 -26.16
C GLU A 347 11.46 -3.77 -27.55
N HIS A 348 10.52 -4.71 -27.68
CA HIS A 348 10.18 -5.31 -28.97
C HIS A 348 9.72 -4.25 -29.98
N VAL A 349 8.82 -3.35 -29.58
CA VAL A 349 8.32 -2.27 -30.44
C VAL A 349 9.43 -1.33 -30.88
N VAL A 350 10.28 -0.89 -29.96
CA VAL A 350 11.34 0.09 -30.24
C VAL A 350 12.48 -0.52 -31.06
N PHE A 351 12.97 -1.70 -30.68
CA PHE A 351 14.15 -2.30 -31.32
C PHE A 351 13.82 -3.02 -32.63
N ASN A 352 12.64 -3.64 -32.75
CA ASN A 352 12.25 -4.31 -33.99
C ASN A 352 11.39 -3.44 -34.91
N ARG A 353 11.05 -2.22 -34.49
CA ARG A 353 10.21 -1.26 -35.24
C ARG A 353 8.92 -1.90 -35.76
N THR A 354 8.23 -2.66 -34.90
CA THR A 354 7.06 -3.46 -35.32
C THR A 354 5.83 -2.62 -35.69
N CYS A 355 5.80 -1.34 -35.30
CA CYS A 355 4.72 -0.43 -35.61
C CYS A 355 5.03 0.33 -36.90
N ILE A 356 4.48 -0.14 -38.02
CA ILE A 356 4.59 0.49 -39.35
C ILE A 356 3.16 0.85 -39.81
N PHE A 357 2.96 2.10 -40.21
CA PHE A 357 1.70 2.63 -40.72
C PHE A 357 1.88 3.12 -42.16
N GLU A 358 0.77 3.35 -42.85
CA GLU A 358 0.77 3.88 -44.23
C GLU A 358 1.46 5.25 -44.32
N ASP A 359 1.29 6.07 -43.29
CA ASP A 359 1.96 7.35 -43.14
C ASP A 359 3.31 7.17 -42.40
N GLU A 360 4.40 7.51 -43.09
CA GLU A 360 5.77 7.46 -42.57
C GLU A 360 5.95 8.42 -41.39
N GLU A 361 5.29 9.58 -41.40
CA GLU A 361 5.36 10.54 -40.31
C GLU A 361 4.70 9.98 -39.05
N VAL A 362 3.52 9.36 -39.19
CA VAL A 362 2.83 8.69 -38.07
C VAL A 362 3.68 7.54 -37.51
N THR A 363 4.31 6.76 -38.40
CA THR A 363 5.27 5.72 -38.02
C THR A 363 6.42 6.27 -37.19
N GLN A 364 7.01 7.37 -37.64
CA GLN A 364 8.09 8.04 -36.93
C GLN A 364 7.63 8.55 -35.56
N GLN A 365 6.47 9.22 -35.49
CA GLN A 365 5.91 9.76 -34.24
C GLN A 365 5.65 8.66 -33.19
N VAL A 366 5.09 7.51 -33.59
CA VAL A 366 4.82 6.39 -32.69
C VAL A 366 6.12 5.78 -32.17
N ASN A 367 7.11 5.56 -33.04
CA ASN A 367 8.40 5.00 -32.66
C ASN A 367 9.19 5.95 -31.74
N ASP A 368 9.13 7.25 -32.00
CA ASP A 368 9.78 8.26 -31.18
C ASP A 368 9.17 8.31 -29.78
N ARG A 369 7.84 8.30 -29.70
CA ARG A 369 7.12 8.23 -28.43
C ARG A 369 7.43 6.95 -27.68
N ALA A 370 7.42 5.80 -28.35
CA ALA A 370 7.75 4.51 -27.75
C ALA A 370 9.16 4.50 -27.17
N THR A 371 10.14 5.09 -27.88
CA THR A 371 11.54 5.21 -27.42
C THR A 371 11.65 6.03 -26.13
N LEU A 372 10.97 7.18 -26.07
CA LEU A 372 10.96 8.04 -24.87
C LEU A 372 10.27 7.39 -23.68
N VAL A 373 9.18 6.66 -23.93
CA VAL A 373 8.44 5.92 -22.90
C VAL A 373 9.25 4.74 -22.38
N LEU A 374 9.86 3.93 -23.26
CA LEU A 374 10.75 2.83 -22.89
C LEU A 374 11.87 3.33 -21.97
N ALA A 375 12.49 4.47 -22.29
CA ALA A 375 13.49 5.06 -21.43
C ALA A 375 12.96 5.49 -20.05
N THR A 376 11.76 6.06 -20.01
CA THR A 376 11.10 6.45 -18.75
C THR A 376 10.78 5.22 -17.90
N VAL A 377 10.33 4.12 -18.52
CA VAL A 377 10.09 2.85 -17.86
C VAL A 377 11.40 2.21 -17.39
N ALA A 378 12.45 2.27 -18.22
CA ALA A 378 13.77 1.75 -17.89
C ALA A 378 14.39 2.44 -16.67
N LYS A 379 14.06 3.70 -16.38
CA LYS A 379 14.47 4.36 -15.12
C LYS A 379 13.85 3.70 -13.88
N LYS A 380 12.62 3.20 -14.01
CA LYS A 380 11.84 2.62 -12.90
C LYS A 380 12.17 1.15 -12.67
N VAL A 381 12.46 0.41 -13.74
CA VAL A 381 12.86 -1.00 -13.67
C VAL A 381 14.36 -1.05 -13.38
N GLN A 382 14.82 -1.55 -12.24
CA GLN A 382 16.26 -1.65 -11.92
C GLN A 382 17.07 -2.58 -12.84
N HIS A 383 16.46 -3.18 -13.87
CA HIS A 383 17.14 -4.10 -14.77
C HIS A 383 18.21 -3.40 -15.62
N SER A 384 19.37 -4.05 -15.65
CA SER A 384 20.60 -3.60 -16.28
C SER A 384 20.74 -4.22 -17.66
N ARG A 385 20.41 -3.47 -18.72
CA ARG A 385 20.99 -3.73 -20.05
C ARG A 385 21.59 -2.41 -20.56
N SER A 386 22.91 -2.40 -20.71
CA SER A 386 23.73 -1.21 -20.92
C SER A 386 23.99 -0.88 -22.40
N GLU A 387 23.30 -1.52 -23.34
CA GLU A 387 23.67 -1.48 -24.76
C GLU A 387 23.24 -0.21 -25.52
N TRP A 388 22.66 0.78 -24.85
CA TRP A 388 22.03 1.91 -25.55
C TRP A 388 23.02 3.01 -25.99
N ALA A 389 24.32 2.92 -25.70
CA ALA A 389 25.26 4.03 -25.95
C ALA A 389 26.19 3.75 -27.15
N SER A 390 25.95 4.42 -28.29
CA SER A 390 26.86 4.44 -29.45
C SER A 390 27.77 5.68 -29.45
N ASN A 391 29.10 5.47 -29.43
CA ASN A 391 30.18 6.47 -29.31
C ASN A 391 30.07 7.72 -30.25
N PRO A 392 30.22 8.97 -29.76
CA PRO A 392 30.18 10.19 -30.58
C PRO A 392 31.29 10.33 -31.62
N TYR A 393 32.42 9.66 -31.47
CA TYR A 393 33.45 9.64 -32.51
C TYR A 393 32.91 9.01 -33.81
N HIS A 394 32.12 7.94 -33.68
CA HIS A 394 31.45 7.27 -34.80
C HIS A 394 30.44 8.19 -35.50
N HIS A 395 29.87 9.16 -34.77
CA HIS A 395 28.94 10.14 -35.31
C HIS A 395 29.61 11.13 -36.28
N ARG A 396 30.89 11.47 -36.07
CA ARG A 396 31.63 12.37 -36.98
C ARG A 396 31.93 11.70 -38.33
N GLN A 397 32.39 10.45 -38.28
CA GLN A 397 32.68 9.69 -39.50
C GLN A 397 31.43 9.51 -40.35
N LEU A 398 30.29 9.18 -39.73
CA LEU A 398 29.02 9.00 -40.44
C LEU A 398 28.55 10.29 -41.14
N ARG A 399 28.58 11.44 -40.45
CA ARG A 399 28.12 12.74 -41.01
C ARG A 399 28.89 13.17 -42.24
N SER A 400 30.19 12.89 -42.31
CA SER A 400 31.02 13.29 -43.46
C SER A 400 30.63 12.62 -44.79
N THR A 401 29.76 11.60 -44.73
CA THR A 401 29.30 10.83 -45.89
C THR A 401 27.81 11.00 -46.20
N MET A 402 27.07 11.77 -45.39
CA MET A 402 25.62 11.93 -45.51
C MET A 402 25.24 13.10 -46.42
N THR A 403 24.12 12.95 -47.11
CA THR A 403 23.39 14.06 -47.74
C THR A 403 22.75 14.96 -46.68
N GLU A 404 22.36 16.19 -47.03
CA GLU A 404 21.71 17.13 -46.09
C GLU A 404 20.42 16.56 -45.47
N LYS A 405 19.62 15.84 -46.27
CA LYS A 405 18.39 15.19 -45.79
C LYS A 405 18.70 14.06 -44.81
N GLU A 406 19.70 13.23 -45.11
CA GLU A 406 20.15 12.16 -44.21
C GLU A 406 20.74 12.73 -42.93
N GLU A 407 21.49 13.82 -43.01
CA GLU A 407 22.03 14.53 -41.86
C GLU A 407 20.91 15.07 -40.96
N SER A 408 19.89 15.72 -41.53
CA SER A 408 18.73 16.22 -40.77
C SER A 408 17.99 15.09 -40.04
N ASN A 409 17.67 14.02 -40.76
CA ASN A 409 17.02 12.83 -40.17
C ASN A 409 17.87 12.21 -39.06
N TYR A 410 19.19 12.12 -39.29
CA TYR A 410 20.13 11.60 -38.31
C TYR A 410 20.22 12.47 -37.06
N LEU A 411 20.25 13.81 -37.20
CA LEU A 411 20.24 14.75 -36.08
C LEU A 411 18.96 14.64 -35.25
N ASN A 412 17.80 14.50 -35.89
CA ASN A 412 16.51 14.31 -35.21
C ASN A 412 16.50 13.01 -34.39
N TRP A 413 16.87 11.90 -35.02
CA TRP A 413 16.99 10.61 -34.33
C TRP A 413 18.00 10.66 -33.17
N LYS A 414 19.14 11.34 -33.35
CA LYS A 414 20.16 11.46 -32.32
C LYS A 414 19.70 12.32 -31.14
N THR A 415 18.96 13.38 -31.42
CA THR A 415 18.33 14.26 -30.42
C THR A 415 17.34 13.47 -29.56
N LEU A 416 16.45 12.71 -30.20
CA LEU A 416 15.53 11.81 -29.51
C LEU A 416 16.28 10.83 -28.59
N HIS A 417 17.35 10.21 -29.08
CA HIS A 417 18.14 9.25 -28.31
C HIS A 417 18.79 9.88 -27.08
N ILE A 418 19.32 11.10 -27.21
CA ILE A 418 19.87 11.87 -26.10
C ILE A 418 18.78 12.15 -25.04
N HIS A 419 17.59 12.58 -25.47
CA HIS A 419 16.47 12.80 -24.55
C HIS A 419 15.99 11.51 -23.88
N ALA A 420 15.96 10.40 -24.61
CA ALA A 420 15.65 9.08 -24.06
C ALA A 420 16.67 8.70 -22.97
N LEU A 421 17.97 8.82 -23.23
CA LEU A 421 19.00 8.58 -22.21
C LEU A 421 18.85 9.48 -20.98
N GLY A 422 18.48 10.75 -21.17
CA GLY A 422 18.14 11.66 -20.08
C GLY A 422 16.90 11.21 -19.27
N ASN A 423 15.87 10.69 -19.94
CA ASN A 423 14.69 10.13 -19.27
C ASN A 423 15.02 8.86 -18.48
N ALA A 424 15.90 8.01 -19.01
CA ALA A 424 16.40 6.82 -18.31
C ALA A 424 17.29 7.21 -17.11
N ALA A 425 18.05 8.30 -17.23
CA ALA A 425 18.93 8.86 -16.20
C ALA A 425 19.83 7.80 -15.52
N ARG A 426 20.44 6.92 -16.34
CA ARG A 426 21.33 5.86 -15.86
C ARG A 426 22.77 6.36 -15.80
N ASP A 427 23.46 6.13 -14.70
CA ASP A 427 24.84 6.59 -14.52
C ASP A 427 25.78 6.11 -15.64
N SER A 428 25.54 4.91 -16.18
CA SER A 428 26.30 4.36 -17.31
C SER A 428 26.18 5.20 -18.60
N SER A 429 25.11 5.96 -18.78
CA SER A 429 24.94 6.86 -19.93
C SER A 429 25.47 8.28 -19.69
N LEU A 430 25.88 8.63 -18.46
CA LEU A 430 26.33 9.99 -18.15
C LEU A 430 27.59 10.35 -18.96
N GLY A 431 28.63 9.51 -18.94
CA GLY A 431 29.86 9.80 -19.68
C GLY A 431 29.63 9.95 -21.19
N TYR A 432 28.66 9.22 -21.74
CA TYR A 432 28.23 9.39 -23.13
C TYR A 432 27.56 10.75 -23.35
N LEU A 433 26.65 11.19 -22.48
CA LEU A 433 26.04 12.52 -22.61
C LEU A 433 27.07 13.65 -22.45
N GLU A 434 28.04 13.50 -21.54
CA GLU A 434 29.08 14.50 -21.30
C GLU A 434 30.01 14.71 -22.48
N SER A 435 30.24 13.66 -23.27
CA SER A 435 31.04 13.79 -24.48
C SER A 435 30.44 14.76 -25.52
N TYR A 436 29.13 15.05 -25.43
CA TYR A 436 28.48 16.07 -26.26
C TYR A 436 28.82 17.52 -25.84
N LEU A 437 29.25 17.70 -24.60
CA LEU A 437 29.60 19.00 -24.02
C LEU A 437 31.06 19.35 -24.29
N ASN A 438 31.95 18.35 -24.27
CA ASN A 438 33.40 18.56 -24.34
C ASN A 438 33.93 18.84 -25.76
N ASP A 439 33.08 18.75 -26.78
CA ASP A 439 33.49 18.84 -28.18
C ASP A 439 32.83 20.04 -28.86
N SER A 440 33.66 21.04 -29.19
CA SER A 440 33.25 22.29 -29.84
C SER A 440 32.65 22.07 -31.24
N THR A 441 32.97 20.96 -31.90
CA THR A 441 32.55 20.64 -33.29
C THR A 441 31.16 20.00 -33.38
N ILE A 442 30.55 19.67 -32.23
CA ILE A 442 29.21 19.09 -32.18
C ILE A 442 28.14 20.13 -32.51
N ASN A 443 27.11 19.67 -33.22
CA ASN A 443 25.94 20.47 -33.55
C ASN A 443 25.29 21.07 -32.28
N ILE A 444 24.96 22.36 -32.31
CA ILE A 444 24.43 23.11 -31.17
C ILE A 444 23.16 22.47 -30.60
N ALA A 445 22.27 21.93 -31.44
CA ALA A 445 21.05 21.27 -31.01
C ALA A 445 21.34 19.99 -30.20
N LEU A 446 22.33 19.19 -30.60
CA LEU A 446 22.74 18.00 -29.85
C LEU A 446 23.38 18.37 -28.52
N ARG A 447 24.20 19.43 -28.49
CA ARG A 447 24.78 19.95 -27.26
C ARG A 447 23.70 20.42 -26.30
N SER A 448 22.74 21.21 -26.77
CA SER A 448 21.59 21.68 -25.97
C SER A 448 20.79 20.50 -25.41
N SER A 449 20.48 19.51 -26.25
CA SER A 449 19.75 18.31 -25.83
C SER A 449 20.51 17.51 -24.78
N ALA A 450 21.84 17.45 -24.87
CA ALA A 450 22.69 16.77 -23.90
C ALA A 450 22.71 17.49 -22.55
N VAL A 451 22.74 18.83 -22.54
CA VAL A 451 22.59 19.64 -21.32
C VAL A 451 21.25 19.32 -20.64
N ASP A 452 20.15 19.35 -21.39
CA ASP A 452 18.80 19.03 -20.87
C ASP A 452 18.70 17.59 -20.34
N ALA A 453 19.34 16.65 -21.01
CA ALA A 453 19.38 15.25 -20.58
C ALA A 453 20.19 15.07 -19.30
N ILE A 454 21.35 15.73 -19.19
CA ILE A 454 22.22 15.69 -18.00
C ILE A 454 21.53 16.32 -16.80
N ALA A 455 20.76 17.40 -16.98
CA ALA A 455 20.00 18.05 -15.92
C ALA A 455 19.04 17.11 -15.15
N LYS A 456 18.62 16.00 -15.78
CA LYS A 456 17.71 15.01 -15.18
C LYS A 456 18.40 14.06 -14.19
N TYR A 457 19.73 14.07 -14.10
CA TYR A 457 20.50 13.25 -13.17
C TYR A 457 20.53 13.90 -11.79
N LYS A 458 20.19 13.14 -10.74
CA LYS A 458 20.16 13.61 -9.35
C LYS A 458 21.54 13.55 -8.66
N HIS A 459 22.63 13.71 -9.41
CA HIS A 459 23.99 13.56 -8.86
C HIS A 459 24.57 14.92 -8.43
N LYS A 460 25.30 14.96 -7.30
CA LYS A 460 25.97 16.20 -6.82
C LYS A 460 26.99 16.74 -7.84
N TYR A 461 27.81 15.84 -8.40
CA TYR A 461 28.73 16.15 -9.51
C TYR A 461 28.06 16.88 -10.67
N VAL A 462 26.91 16.37 -11.14
CA VAL A 462 26.17 16.97 -12.25
C VAL A 462 25.73 18.40 -11.90
N ARG A 463 25.24 18.64 -10.68
CA ARG A 463 24.88 20.00 -10.25
C ARG A 463 26.06 20.97 -10.33
N ASN A 464 27.23 20.57 -9.83
CA ASN A 464 28.43 21.41 -9.88
C ASN A 464 28.84 21.69 -11.33
N LYS A 465 28.87 20.65 -12.17
CA LYS A 465 29.27 20.78 -13.57
C LYS A 465 28.31 21.65 -14.38
N MET A 466 27.01 21.60 -14.10
CA MET A 466 26.03 22.48 -14.76
C MET A 466 26.25 23.94 -14.34
N THR A 467 26.67 24.22 -13.11
CA THR A 467 27.04 25.58 -12.69
C THR A 467 28.21 26.13 -13.53
N ASP A 468 29.22 25.31 -13.81
CA ASP A 468 30.37 25.70 -14.64
C ASP A 468 30.02 25.94 -16.12
N ILE A 469 28.89 25.41 -16.62
CA ILE A 469 28.43 25.59 -18.00
C ILE A 469 27.59 26.87 -18.15
N TYR A 470 26.87 27.27 -17.11
CA TYR A 470 26.00 28.46 -17.11
C TYR A 470 26.70 29.75 -16.68
N LEU A 471 27.87 29.65 -16.05
CA LEU A 471 28.76 30.76 -15.73
C LEU A 471 29.79 30.95 -16.84
#